data_AF-A0A3A0AB70-F1
#
_entry.id   AF-A0A3A0AB70-F1
#
_cell.length_a   1.000
_cell.length_b   1.000
_cell.length_c   1.000
_cell.angle_alpha   90.00
_cell.angle_beta   90.00
_cell.angle_gamma   90.00
#
_symmetry.space_group_name_H-M   'P 1'
#
loop_
_entity.id
_entity.type
_entity.pdbx_description
1 polymer ?
#
loop_
_entity_poly.entity_id
_entity_poly.type
_entity_poly.pdbx_seq_one_letter_code
_entity_poly.pdbx_strand_id
1 'polypeptide(L)'
;MHREQEGFSFYQWPARPNRAVESLMWKGALVHALAFSGSILALFYYWFAVADRYAIFLYNHLGATPFDEQTRSRYWMCGLVASGAVLTVYTFFNWFVGRTAVLRKRTYDPPAWWRIWLLCVAPLAVGIPLITMKVNQPTLPWPLALSCVIATLSGLALALLPGAWAARQPFRLALLAVTSLGLVPCFLLVRVVELPGFGLLSKPAAYAVAIGSATLGAIWLVGLAFLQARWWKYLPQTWSLYLGGLCWSYLLLPLAHYLFLTPPEFRYISVAENFFARTFWAQMLSFLTALVLAAVINHRYFHPIIKKAHENPTDSHNQLYNLPKHHLSRSGDG
;
A
#
# COMPACT_ATOMS: atom_id res chain seq x y z
N MET A 1 -21.99 -24.28 16.61
CA MET A 1 -21.83 -22.82 16.38
C MET A 1 -20.73 -22.59 15.35
N HIS A 2 -21.09 -22.59 14.06
CA HIS A 2 -20.20 -22.24 12.96
C HIS A 2 -20.12 -20.70 12.88
N ARG A 3 -19.02 -20.11 13.36
CA ARG A 3 -18.64 -18.77 12.91
C ARG A 3 -18.15 -18.93 11.48
N GLU A 4 -18.97 -18.47 10.54
CA GLU A 4 -18.58 -18.30 9.15
C GLU A 4 -17.21 -17.64 9.10
N GLN A 5 -16.29 -18.27 8.38
CA GLN A 5 -15.07 -17.62 7.95
C GLN A 5 -15.52 -16.40 7.14
N GLU A 6 -15.41 -15.21 7.74
CA GLU A 6 -15.36 -13.93 7.04
C GLU A 6 -14.08 -13.93 6.18
N GLY A 7 -14.06 -14.80 5.16
CA GLY A 7 -13.19 -14.67 4.02
C GLY A 7 -13.44 -13.31 3.41
N PHE A 8 -12.52 -12.86 2.56
CA PHE A 8 -12.77 -11.79 1.60
C PHE A 8 -14.03 -12.10 0.78
N SER A 9 -15.22 -11.90 1.35
CA SER A 9 -16.43 -11.66 0.61
C SER A 9 -16.22 -10.28 0.04
N PHE A 10 -15.66 -10.27 -1.17
CA PHE A 10 -15.78 -9.16 -2.08
C PHE A 10 -17.28 -8.87 -2.20
N TYR A 11 -17.78 -7.98 -1.35
CA TYR A 11 -19.14 -7.46 -1.35
C TYR A 11 -20.23 -8.55 -1.45
N GLN A 12 -20.68 -9.12 -0.32
CA GLN A 12 -22.12 -9.39 -0.21
C GLN A 12 -22.81 -8.03 -0.34
N TRP A 13 -23.26 -7.71 -1.54
CA TRP A 13 -23.88 -6.43 -1.86
C TRP A 13 -25.18 -6.37 -1.04
N PRO A 14 -25.29 -5.49 -0.03
CA PRO A 14 -26.57 -5.31 0.64
C PRO A 14 -27.61 -4.91 -0.41
N ALA A 15 -28.89 -5.20 -0.14
CA ALA A 15 -30.01 -4.76 -0.97
C ALA A 15 -29.76 -3.32 -1.46
N ARG A 16 -30.00 -3.06 -2.76
CA ARG A 16 -29.62 -1.80 -3.42
C ARG A 16 -29.97 -0.61 -2.51
N PRO A 17 -28.98 0.20 -2.08
CA PRO A 17 -29.26 1.32 -1.19
C PRO A 17 -30.24 2.29 -1.86
N ASN A 18 -31.07 2.96 -1.06
CA ASN A 18 -31.93 4.04 -1.56
C ASN A 18 -31.06 5.06 -2.33
N ARG A 19 -31.54 5.54 -3.50
CA ARG A 19 -30.85 6.52 -4.37
C ARG A 19 -30.29 7.72 -3.60
N ALA A 20 -30.98 8.17 -2.55
CA ALA A 20 -30.51 9.26 -1.70
C ALA A 20 -29.20 8.93 -0.95
N VAL A 21 -29.08 7.71 -0.41
CA VAL A 21 -27.87 7.22 0.27
C VAL A 21 -26.73 7.06 -0.73
N GLU A 22 -27.03 6.52 -1.91
CA GLU A 22 -26.05 6.37 -2.99
C GLU A 22 -25.46 7.72 -3.43
N SER A 23 -26.32 8.73 -3.62
CA SER A 23 -25.91 10.11 -3.92
C SER A 23 -24.94 10.68 -2.89
N LEU A 24 -25.24 10.52 -1.59
CA LEU A 24 -24.37 10.97 -0.51
C LEU A 24 -23.00 10.27 -0.52
N MET A 25 -22.97 8.96 -0.80
CA MET A 25 -21.72 8.22 -0.89
C MET A 25 -20.83 8.68 -2.05
N TRP A 26 -21.41 9.00 -3.21
CA TRP A 26 -20.67 9.54 -4.36
C TRP A 26 -20.16 10.96 -4.10
N LYS A 27 -20.96 11.81 -3.43
CA LYS A 27 -20.51 13.15 -3.01
C LYS A 27 -19.32 13.08 -2.06
N GLY A 28 -19.35 12.17 -1.08
CA GLY A 28 -18.21 11.92 -0.20
C GLY A 28 -16.97 11.49 -0.98
N ALA A 29 -17.11 10.51 -1.88
CA ALA A 29 -16.01 10.04 -2.73
C ALA A 29 -15.43 11.17 -3.61
N LEU A 30 -16.28 12.05 -4.14
CA LEU A 30 -15.86 13.18 -4.97
C LEU A 30 -14.95 14.17 -4.24
N VAL A 31 -15.24 14.47 -2.96
CA VAL A 31 -14.38 15.38 -2.16
C VAL A 31 -12.97 14.80 -2.03
N HIS A 32 -12.86 13.50 -1.70
CA HIS A 32 -11.56 12.83 -1.63
C HIS A 32 -10.86 12.78 -3.00
N ALA A 33 -11.61 12.49 -4.07
CA ALA A 33 -11.06 12.40 -5.42
C ALA A 33 -10.53 13.73 -5.93
N LEU A 34 -11.24 14.84 -5.66
CA LEU A 34 -10.79 16.20 -5.98
C LEU A 34 -9.51 16.55 -5.22
N ALA A 35 -9.47 16.26 -3.92
CA ALA A 35 -8.29 16.52 -3.10
C ALA A 35 -7.06 15.73 -3.58
N PHE A 36 -7.21 14.42 -3.84
CA PHE A 36 -6.08 13.59 -4.30
C PHE A 36 -5.67 13.90 -5.73
N SER A 37 -6.62 14.11 -6.65
CA SER A 37 -6.29 14.49 -8.03
C SER A 37 -5.58 15.83 -8.07
N GLY A 38 -6.08 16.83 -7.34
CA GLY A 38 -5.44 18.14 -7.23
C GLY A 38 -4.03 18.06 -6.64
N SER A 39 -3.84 17.26 -5.57
CA SER A 39 -2.54 17.10 -4.91
C SER A 39 -1.52 16.40 -5.80
N ILE A 40 -1.92 15.32 -6.50
CA ILE A 40 -1.07 14.61 -7.46
C ILE A 40 -0.70 15.53 -8.62
N LEU A 41 -1.67 16.23 -9.21
CA LEU A 41 -1.41 17.17 -10.31
C LEU A 41 -0.51 18.32 -9.87
N ALA A 42 -0.66 18.82 -8.64
CA ALA A 42 0.23 19.83 -8.08
C ALA A 42 1.67 19.31 -7.92
N LEU A 43 1.87 18.06 -7.48
CA LEU A 43 3.20 17.44 -7.42
C LEU A 43 3.82 17.26 -8.83
N PHE A 44 3.04 16.77 -9.80
CA PHE A 44 3.50 16.69 -11.18
C PHE A 44 3.84 18.07 -11.75
N TYR A 45 2.99 19.07 -11.51
CA TYR A 45 3.27 20.44 -11.94
C TYR A 45 4.55 20.97 -11.28
N TYR A 46 4.73 20.75 -9.98
CA TYR A 46 5.96 21.12 -9.29
C TYR A 46 7.18 20.46 -9.92
N TRP A 47 7.21 19.15 -10.11
CA TRP A 47 8.38 18.44 -10.65
C TRP A 47 8.69 18.75 -12.12
N PHE A 48 7.68 18.96 -12.95
CA PHE A 48 7.86 19.14 -14.40
C PHE A 48 7.90 20.61 -14.83
N ALA A 49 7.24 21.52 -14.10
CA ALA A 49 7.14 22.93 -14.45
C ALA A 49 8.02 23.84 -13.59
N VAL A 50 8.05 23.64 -12.28
CA VAL A 50 8.59 24.61 -11.32
C VAL A 50 10.00 24.24 -10.87
N ALA A 51 10.20 22.99 -10.45
CA ALA A 51 11.46 22.52 -9.93
C ALA A 51 12.52 22.39 -11.05
N ASP A 52 13.78 22.54 -10.68
CA ASP A 52 14.89 22.31 -11.61
C ASP A 52 14.92 20.83 -12.02
N ARG A 53 14.61 20.58 -13.30
CA ARG A 53 14.58 19.22 -13.87
C ARG A 53 15.96 18.58 -13.93
N TYR A 54 17.04 19.36 -13.97
CA TYR A 54 18.39 18.84 -13.87
C TYR A 54 18.62 18.21 -12.50
N ALA A 55 18.09 18.82 -11.43
CA ALA A 55 18.14 18.26 -10.09
C ALA A 55 17.12 17.11 -9.89
N ILE A 56 15.83 17.34 -10.17
CA ILE A 56 14.76 16.36 -9.90
C ILE A 56 14.97 15.05 -10.66
N PHE A 57 15.41 15.12 -11.91
CA PHE A 57 15.58 13.97 -12.79
C PHE A 57 17.03 13.60 -13.05
N LEU A 58 17.98 14.27 -12.39
CA LEU A 58 19.41 14.05 -12.52
C LEU A 58 19.91 14.09 -13.97
N TYR A 59 19.51 15.11 -14.73
CA TYR A 59 20.05 15.32 -16.08
C TYR A 59 21.54 15.58 -16.02
N ASN A 60 22.27 15.05 -17.00
CA ASN A 60 23.72 15.06 -17.13
C ASN A 60 24.46 14.31 -16.01
N HIS A 61 23.77 13.74 -15.02
CA HIS A 61 24.40 12.91 -14.01
C HIS A 61 24.97 11.66 -14.69
N LEU A 62 26.30 11.49 -14.61
CA LEU A 62 27.04 10.43 -15.32
C LEU A 62 26.81 10.44 -16.85
N GLY A 63 26.58 11.62 -17.42
CA GLY A 63 26.33 11.79 -18.85
C GLY A 63 24.90 11.46 -19.31
N ALA A 64 23.97 11.19 -18.38
CA ALA A 64 22.61 10.82 -18.72
C ALA A 64 21.84 11.97 -19.41
N THR A 65 21.28 11.70 -20.58
CA THR A 65 20.39 12.62 -21.30
C THR A 65 18.95 12.54 -20.77
N PRO A 66 18.08 13.52 -21.13
CA PRO A 66 16.68 13.50 -20.70
C PRO A 66 15.87 12.27 -21.15
N PHE A 67 16.32 11.56 -22.19
CA PHE A 67 15.58 10.42 -22.76
C PHE A 67 16.35 9.10 -22.65
N ASP A 68 17.45 9.06 -21.91
CA ASP A 68 18.12 7.81 -21.56
C ASP A 68 17.22 6.95 -20.69
N GLU A 69 17.44 5.63 -20.72
CA GLU A 69 16.62 4.65 -19.99
C GLU A 69 16.46 4.97 -18.50
N GLN A 70 17.55 5.32 -17.83
CA GLN A 70 17.53 5.69 -16.41
C GLN A 70 16.62 6.89 -16.17
N THR A 71 16.79 7.96 -16.95
CA THR A 71 16.01 9.20 -16.83
C THR A 71 14.54 8.97 -17.17
N ARG A 72 14.23 8.21 -18.23
CA ARG A 72 12.86 7.82 -18.60
C ARG A 72 12.16 7.09 -17.45
N SER A 73 12.90 6.27 -16.72
CA SER A 73 12.37 5.54 -15.57
C SER A 73 11.96 6.46 -14.42
N ARG A 74 12.70 7.56 -14.20
CA ARG A 74 12.39 8.55 -13.15
C ARG A 74 11.07 9.27 -13.41
N TYR A 75 10.68 9.48 -14.67
CA TYR A 75 9.41 10.15 -14.99
C TYR A 75 8.20 9.38 -14.47
N TRP A 76 8.07 8.09 -14.80
CA TRP A 76 6.91 7.33 -14.36
C TRP A 76 6.99 6.95 -12.87
N MET A 77 8.20 6.87 -12.29
CA MET A 77 8.40 6.75 -10.84
C MET A 77 7.80 7.92 -10.04
N CYS A 78 7.64 9.11 -10.64
CA CYS A 78 6.92 10.23 -10.03
C CYS A 78 5.50 9.84 -9.62
N GLY A 79 4.81 9.04 -10.44
CA GLY A 79 3.46 8.56 -10.16
C GLY A 79 3.40 7.68 -8.90
N LEU A 80 4.42 6.84 -8.68
CA LEU A 80 4.52 6.00 -7.50
C LEU A 80 4.88 6.80 -6.25
N VAL A 81 5.78 7.78 -6.37
CA VAL A 81 6.11 8.70 -5.27
C VAL A 81 4.88 9.51 -4.85
N ALA A 82 4.14 10.09 -5.80
CA ALA A 82 2.91 10.83 -5.53
C ALA A 82 1.83 9.93 -4.90
N SER A 83 1.69 8.70 -5.39
CA SER A 83 0.77 7.71 -4.82
C SER A 83 1.18 7.27 -3.40
N GLY A 84 2.48 7.17 -3.13
CA GLY A 84 3.01 6.96 -1.77
C GLY A 84 2.62 8.10 -0.83
N ALA A 85 2.72 9.36 -1.28
CA ALA A 85 2.27 10.50 -0.49
C ALA A 85 0.77 10.42 -0.17
N VAL A 86 -0.06 10.06 -1.16
CA VAL A 86 -1.50 9.82 -0.96
C VAL A 86 -1.75 8.69 0.02
N LEU A 87 -1.03 7.56 -0.09
CA LEU A 87 -1.15 6.44 0.84
C LEU A 87 -0.93 6.89 2.29
N THR A 88 0.15 7.63 2.55
CA THR A 88 0.49 8.13 3.88
C THR A 88 -0.56 9.08 4.42
N VAL A 89 -0.91 10.12 3.65
CA VAL A 89 -1.88 11.14 4.07
C VAL A 89 -3.27 10.54 4.25
N TYR A 90 -3.75 9.72 3.31
CA TYR A 90 -5.07 9.12 3.38
C TYR A 90 -5.20 8.13 4.53
N THR A 91 -4.17 7.30 4.76
CA THR A 91 -4.15 6.35 5.89
C THR A 91 -4.18 7.11 7.22
N PHE A 92 -3.33 8.14 7.37
CA PHE A 92 -3.28 8.95 8.58
C PHE A 92 -4.59 9.71 8.83
N PHE A 93 -5.17 10.32 7.79
CA PHE A 93 -6.43 11.05 7.88
C PHE A 93 -7.58 10.12 8.31
N ASN A 94 -7.72 8.96 7.68
CA ASN A 94 -8.77 8.00 8.05
C ASN A 94 -8.59 7.45 9.46
N TRP A 95 -7.35 7.17 9.87
CA TRP A 95 -7.05 6.81 11.25
C TRP A 95 -7.53 7.89 12.22
N PHE A 96 -7.12 9.14 11.98
CA PHE A 96 -7.46 10.27 12.84
C PHE A 96 -8.97 10.46 12.94
N VAL A 97 -9.68 10.58 11.81
CA VAL A 97 -11.14 10.76 11.79
C VAL A 97 -11.85 9.57 12.43
N GLY A 98 -11.39 8.34 12.17
CA GLY A 98 -11.92 7.14 12.80
C GLY A 98 -11.77 7.16 14.32
N ARG A 99 -10.62 7.61 14.86
CA ARG A 99 -10.42 7.76 16.31
C ARG A 99 -11.31 8.85 16.88
N THR A 100 -11.41 10.01 16.23
CA THR A 100 -12.28 11.10 16.68
C THR A 100 -13.76 10.69 16.69
N ALA A 101 -14.20 9.90 15.70
CA ALA A 101 -15.57 9.39 15.65
C ALA A 101 -15.87 8.48 16.85
N VAL A 102 -14.96 7.54 17.17
CA VAL A 102 -15.09 6.66 18.35
C VAL A 102 -15.17 7.48 19.64
N LEU A 103 -14.30 8.48 19.81
CA LEU A 103 -14.34 9.38 20.98
C LEU A 103 -15.67 10.13 21.11
N ARG A 104 -16.31 10.45 19.99
CA ARG A 104 -17.61 11.11 19.92
C ARG A 104 -18.80 10.14 19.92
N LYS A 105 -18.59 8.84 20.16
CA LYS A 105 -19.61 7.78 20.08
C LYS A 105 -20.34 7.76 18.72
N ARG A 106 -19.65 8.11 17.64
CA ARG A 106 -20.12 8.05 16.26
C ARG A 106 -19.38 6.97 15.48
N THR A 107 -20.01 6.47 14.42
CA THR A 107 -19.34 5.62 13.44
C THR A 107 -18.84 6.49 12.29
N TYR A 108 -17.62 6.20 11.82
CA TYR A 108 -17.08 6.78 10.59
C TYR A 108 -16.80 5.66 9.60
N ASP A 109 -17.31 5.83 8.38
CA ASP A 109 -17.03 4.95 7.29
C ASP A 109 -16.49 5.74 6.09
N PRO A 110 -15.23 5.55 5.69
CA PRO A 110 -14.71 6.26 4.53
C PRO A 110 -15.38 5.79 3.23
N PRO A 111 -15.43 6.64 2.19
CA PRO A 111 -15.94 6.23 0.89
C PRO A 111 -15.17 5.01 0.35
N ALA A 112 -15.89 4.14 -0.37
CA ALA A 112 -15.28 2.98 -1.00
C ALA A 112 -14.12 3.42 -1.92
N TRP A 113 -12.95 2.80 -1.76
CA TRP A 113 -11.70 3.19 -2.43
C TRP A 113 -11.85 3.26 -3.95
N TRP A 114 -12.61 2.32 -4.56
CA TRP A 114 -12.79 2.25 -6.00
C TRP A 114 -13.60 3.42 -6.56
N ARG A 115 -14.52 4.01 -5.76
CA ARG A 115 -15.27 5.20 -6.16
C ARG A 115 -14.36 6.42 -6.24
N ILE A 116 -13.50 6.57 -5.23
CA ILE A 116 -12.48 7.62 -5.21
C ILE A 116 -11.55 7.45 -6.40
N TRP A 117 -11.03 6.23 -6.61
CA TRP A 117 -10.15 5.90 -7.73
C TRP A 117 -10.79 6.21 -9.08
N LEU A 118 -12.03 5.76 -9.33
CA LEU A 118 -12.74 5.99 -10.58
C LEU A 118 -12.91 7.48 -10.88
N LEU A 119 -13.27 8.28 -9.87
CA LEU A 119 -13.41 9.73 -10.00
C LEU A 119 -12.06 10.44 -10.25
N CYS A 120 -10.94 9.85 -9.82
CA CYS A 120 -9.61 10.36 -10.14
C CYS A 120 -9.12 10.01 -11.56
N VAL A 121 -9.68 8.97 -12.22
CA VAL A 121 -9.17 8.50 -13.52
C VAL A 121 -9.16 9.61 -14.57
N ALA A 122 -10.30 10.27 -14.79
CA ALA A 122 -10.42 11.31 -15.81
C ALA A 122 -9.49 12.53 -15.56
N PRO A 123 -9.51 13.19 -14.38
CA PRO A 123 -8.64 14.35 -14.15
C PRO A 123 -7.15 13.99 -14.21
N LEU A 124 -6.74 12.80 -13.75
CA LEU A 124 -5.33 12.39 -13.80
C LEU A 124 -4.90 11.99 -15.22
N ALA A 125 -5.74 11.26 -15.96
CA ALA A 125 -5.45 10.84 -17.33
C ALA A 125 -5.35 12.03 -18.31
N VAL A 126 -6.02 13.15 -18.01
CA VAL A 126 -5.92 14.39 -18.80
C VAL A 126 -4.82 15.30 -18.26
N GLY A 127 -4.78 15.54 -16.94
CA GLY A 127 -3.88 16.51 -16.32
C GLY A 127 -2.40 16.12 -16.41
N ILE A 128 -2.06 14.84 -16.19
CA ILE A 128 -0.65 14.39 -16.24
C ILE A 128 -0.06 14.58 -17.65
N PRO A 129 -0.71 14.15 -18.76
CA PRO A 129 -0.20 14.43 -20.10
C PRO A 129 -0.13 15.93 -20.42
N LEU A 130 -1.14 16.73 -20.02
CA LEU A 130 -1.09 18.17 -20.24
C LEU A 130 0.14 18.82 -19.57
N ILE A 131 0.47 18.43 -18.34
CA ILE A 131 1.65 18.93 -17.64
C ILE A 131 2.93 18.43 -18.33
N THR A 132 3.07 17.10 -18.46
CA THR A 132 4.34 16.48 -18.90
C THR A 132 4.68 16.72 -20.36
N MET A 133 3.68 16.95 -21.23
CA MET A 133 3.88 17.14 -22.67
C MET A 133 3.85 18.60 -23.13
N LYS A 134 3.44 19.55 -22.27
CA LYS A 134 3.31 20.96 -22.69
C LYS A 134 4.10 21.94 -21.82
N VAL A 135 4.47 21.56 -20.60
CA VAL A 135 5.07 22.50 -19.65
C VAL A 135 6.56 22.24 -19.52
N ASN A 136 7.34 23.31 -19.74
CA ASN A 136 8.80 23.33 -19.66
C ASN A 136 9.49 22.38 -20.67
N GLN A 137 10.82 22.47 -20.80
CA GLN A 137 11.60 21.64 -21.71
C GLN A 137 12.56 20.71 -20.95
N PRO A 138 12.81 19.49 -21.45
CA PRO A 138 12.20 18.87 -22.63
C PRO A 138 10.81 18.28 -22.35
N THR A 139 9.83 18.52 -23.21
CA THR A 139 8.50 17.89 -23.06
C THR A 139 8.58 16.38 -23.27
N LEU A 140 7.77 15.60 -22.54
CA LEU A 140 7.74 14.15 -22.71
C LEU A 140 6.97 13.75 -23.98
N PRO A 141 7.46 12.74 -24.74
CA PRO A 141 6.66 12.11 -25.78
C PRO A 141 5.49 11.33 -25.16
N TRP A 142 4.43 11.14 -25.95
CA TRP A 142 3.18 10.51 -25.50
C TRP A 142 3.38 9.18 -24.73
N PRO A 143 4.21 8.21 -25.18
CA PRO A 143 4.38 6.95 -24.47
C PRO A 143 4.87 7.13 -23.02
N LEU A 144 5.76 8.08 -22.75
CA LEU A 144 6.28 8.32 -21.40
C LEU A 144 5.26 9.04 -20.51
N ALA A 145 4.50 9.98 -21.08
CA ALA A 145 3.38 10.60 -20.38
C ALA A 145 2.32 9.55 -19.99
N LEU A 146 2.00 8.62 -20.90
CA LEU A 146 1.09 7.51 -20.64
C LEU A 146 1.64 6.57 -19.55
N SER A 147 2.94 6.26 -19.55
CA SER A 147 3.56 5.49 -18.45
C SER A 147 3.40 6.19 -17.09
N CYS A 148 3.51 7.52 -17.04
CA CYS A 148 3.27 8.28 -15.81
C CYS A 148 1.81 8.13 -15.34
N VAL A 149 0.84 8.21 -16.26
CA VAL A 149 -0.59 7.99 -15.94
C VAL A 149 -0.81 6.57 -15.39
N ILE A 150 -0.30 5.55 -16.08
CA ILE A 150 -0.48 4.15 -15.68
C ILE A 150 0.13 3.87 -14.30
N ALA A 151 1.36 4.35 -14.06
CA ALA A 151 2.04 4.21 -12.77
C ALA A 151 1.27 4.92 -11.66
N THR A 152 0.77 6.14 -11.92
CA THR A 152 -0.01 6.92 -10.97
C THR A 152 -1.34 6.24 -10.64
N LEU A 153 -2.11 5.79 -11.64
CA LEU A 153 -3.42 5.16 -11.40
C LEU A 153 -3.28 3.80 -10.71
N SER A 154 -2.26 3.01 -11.07
CA SER A 154 -1.96 1.74 -10.40
C SER A 154 -1.53 1.96 -8.94
N GLY A 155 -0.64 2.94 -8.72
CA GLY A 155 -0.20 3.31 -7.38
C GLY A 155 -1.35 3.86 -6.53
N LEU A 156 -2.21 4.70 -7.09
CA LEU A 156 -3.36 5.26 -6.41
C LEU A 156 -4.37 4.19 -5.99
N ALA A 157 -4.60 3.17 -6.82
CA ALA A 157 -5.46 2.04 -6.45
C ALA A 157 -4.95 1.38 -5.16
N LEU A 158 -3.65 1.08 -5.09
CA LEU A 158 -3.00 0.50 -3.90
C LEU A 158 -3.05 1.47 -2.70
N ALA A 159 -2.81 2.76 -2.93
CA ALA A 159 -2.78 3.79 -1.91
C ALA A 159 -4.11 3.96 -1.16
N LEU A 160 -5.24 3.69 -1.83
CA LEU A 160 -6.57 3.87 -1.27
C LEU A 160 -7.10 2.64 -0.52
N LEU A 161 -6.53 1.45 -0.74
CA LEU A 161 -6.98 0.19 -0.10
C LEU A 161 -7.00 0.25 1.44
N PRO A 162 -5.98 0.77 2.16
CA PRO A 162 -5.94 0.69 3.61
C PRO A 162 -6.87 1.68 4.32
N GLY A 163 -7.50 2.62 3.62
CA GLY A 163 -8.29 3.70 4.24
C GLY A 163 -9.38 3.21 5.18
N ALA A 164 -10.16 2.20 4.77
CA ALA A 164 -11.21 1.62 5.61
C ALA A 164 -10.64 0.91 6.85
N TRP A 165 -9.51 0.21 6.70
CA TRP A 165 -8.84 -0.45 7.82
C TRP A 165 -8.23 0.56 8.79
N ALA A 166 -7.68 1.66 8.28
CA ALA A 166 -7.12 2.73 9.10
C ALA A 166 -8.19 3.36 10.01
N ALA A 167 -9.39 3.61 9.47
CA ALA A 167 -10.50 4.15 10.24
C ALA A 167 -11.03 3.13 11.29
N ARG A 168 -11.33 1.92 10.83
CA ARG A 168 -12.10 0.93 11.61
C ARG A 168 -11.22 0.07 12.53
N GLN A 169 -10.06 -0.37 12.06
CA GLN A 169 -9.21 -1.37 12.72
C GLN A 169 -7.70 -1.01 12.65
N PRO A 170 -7.28 0.16 13.15
CA PRO A 170 -5.93 0.66 12.91
C PRO A 170 -4.82 -0.20 13.51
N PHE A 171 -5.06 -0.82 14.66
CA PHE A 171 -4.10 -1.73 15.25
C PHE A 171 -3.84 -2.95 14.35
N ARG A 172 -4.89 -3.51 13.73
CA ARG A 172 -4.74 -4.62 12.76
C ARG A 172 -4.06 -4.17 11.48
N LEU A 173 -4.31 -2.93 11.02
CA LEU A 173 -3.58 -2.37 9.89
C LEU A 173 -2.09 -2.21 10.22
N ALA A 174 -1.74 -1.75 11.42
CA ALA A 174 -0.35 -1.63 11.85
C ALA A 174 0.35 -3.01 11.91
N LEU A 175 -0.31 -4.01 12.51
CA LEU A 175 0.20 -5.38 12.50
C LEU A 175 0.37 -5.92 11.07
N LEU A 176 -0.62 -5.71 10.19
CA LEU A 176 -0.53 -6.09 8.79
C LEU A 176 0.68 -5.43 8.12
N ALA A 177 0.85 -4.10 8.30
CA ALA A 177 1.95 -3.35 7.72
C ALA A 177 3.31 -3.90 8.19
N VAL A 178 3.49 -4.12 9.49
CA VAL A 178 4.74 -4.66 10.05
C VAL A 178 4.98 -6.09 9.56
N THR A 179 3.95 -6.91 9.41
CA THR A 179 4.08 -8.27 8.86
C THR A 179 4.50 -8.25 7.40
N SER A 180 3.83 -7.42 6.59
CA SER A 180 4.12 -7.26 5.17
C SER A 180 5.54 -6.78 4.86
N LEU A 181 6.26 -6.19 5.82
CA LEU A 181 7.69 -5.87 5.66
C LEU A 181 8.53 -7.11 5.31
N GLY A 182 8.12 -8.31 5.76
CA GLY A 182 8.81 -9.56 5.42
C GLY A 182 8.80 -9.89 3.92
N LEU A 183 7.93 -9.26 3.12
CA LEU A 183 7.90 -9.43 1.67
C LEU A 183 8.81 -8.44 0.93
N VAL A 184 9.25 -7.36 1.58
CA VAL A 184 10.08 -6.32 0.95
C VAL A 184 11.41 -6.88 0.42
N PRO A 185 12.17 -7.72 1.16
CA PRO A 185 13.38 -8.33 0.63
C PRO A 185 13.12 -9.15 -0.65
N CYS A 186 11.98 -9.85 -0.73
CA CYS A 186 11.64 -10.61 -1.93
C CYS A 186 11.34 -9.71 -3.12
N PHE A 187 10.57 -8.64 -2.94
CA PHE A 187 10.27 -7.69 -4.01
C PHE A 187 11.51 -6.95 -4.52
N LEU A 188 12.48 -6.66 -3.64
CA LEU A 188 13.62 -5.81 -3.98
C LEU A 188 14.93 -6.54 -4.29
N LEU A 189 15.15 -7.72 -3.68
CA LEU A 189 16.45 -8.38 -3.73
C LEU A 189 16.43 -9.67 -4.54
N VAL A 190 15.31 -10.36 -4.71
CA VAL A 190 15.27 -11.59 -5.54
C VAL A 190 15.66 -11.30 -6.99
N ARG A 191 15.33 -10.12 -7.51
CA ARG A 191 15.72 -9.66 -8.85
C ARG A 191 17.23 -9.63 -9.11
N VAL A 192 18.07 -9.65 -8.06
CA VAL A 192 19.54 -9.70 -8.17
C VAL A 192 20.04 -10.85 -9.07
N VAL A 193 19.23 -11.91 -9.24
CA VAL A 193 19.54 -13.05 -10.12
C VAL A 193 19.73 -12.67 -11.59
N GLU A 194 19.27 -11.49 -12.02
CA GLU A 194 19.50 -11.01 -13.39
C GLU A 194 20.87 -10.33 -13.57
N LEU A 195 21.47 -9.82 -12.48
CA LEU A 195 22.73 -9.05 -12.52
C LEU A 195 23.92 -9.81 -13.14
N PRO A 196 24.07 -11.14 -12.98
CA PRO A 196 25.09 -11.89 -13.71
C PRO A 196 24.96 -11.80 -15.23
N GLY A 197 23.74 -11.67 -15.77
CA GLY A 197 23.51 -11.49 -17.20
C GLY A 197 24.02 -10.14 -17.72
N PHE A 198 24.24 -9.17 -16.83
CA PHE A 198 24.78 -7.85 -17.13
C PHE A 198 26.25 -7.69 -16.68
N GLY A 199 26.91 -8.74 -16.19
CA GLY A 199 28.28 -8.68 -15.70
C GLY A 199 28.47 -7.87 -14.41
N LEU A 200 27.39 -7.58 -13.66
CA LEU A 200 27.43 -6.75 -12.47
C LEU A 200 27.66 -7.55 -11.17
N LEU A 201 27.43 -8.87 -11.20
CA LEU A 201 27.60 -9.75 -10.05
C LEU A 201 27.91 -11.19 -10.49
N SER A 202 28.67 -11.95 -9.70
CA SER A 202 28.89 -13.38 -9.98
C SER A 202 27.61 -14.19 -9.75
N LYS A 203 27.40 -15.27 -10.53
CA LYS A 203 26.22 -16.15 -10.36
C LYS A 203 26.07 -16.68 -8.92
N PRO A 204 27.13 -17.19 -8.26
CA PRO A 204 26.99 -17.68 -6.88
C PRO A 204 26.57 -16.58 -5.89
N ALA A 205 27.13 -15.38 -6.02
CA ALA A 205 26.76 -14.26 -5.14
C ALA A 205 25.30 -13.81 -5.37
N ALA A 206 24.86 -13.74 -6.63
CA ALA A 206 23.48 -13.40 -6.96
C ALA A 206 22.48 -14.40 -6.35
N TYR A 207 22.71 -15.70 -6.51
CA TYR A 207 21.84 -16.72 -5.90
C TYR A 207 21.89 -16.69 -4.37
N ALA A 208 23.06 -16.46 -3.77
CA ALA A 208 23.18 -16.33 -2.32
C ALA A 208 22.35 -15.16 -1.78
N VAL A 209 22.40 -13.98 -2.43
CA VAL A 209 21.57 -12.82 -2.05
C VAL A 209 20.08 -13.12 -2.23
N ALA A 210 19.69 -13.72 -3.37
CA ALA A 210 18.29 -14.03 -3.64
C ALA A 210 17.72 -15.03 -2.61
N ILE A 211 18.42 -16.14 -2.36
CA ILE A 211 18.03 -17.15 -1.36
C ILE A 211 18.00 -16.53 0.03
N GLY A 212 19.07 -15.83 0.43
CA GLY A 212 19.16 -15.18 1.73
C GLY A 212 18.02 -14.19 1.97
N SER A 213 17.67 -13.38 0.96
CA SER A 213 16.55 -12.43 1.04
C SER A 213 15.20 -13.12 1.24
N ALA A 214 14.95 -14.22 0.51
CA ALA A 214 13.73 -15.00 0.65
C ALA A 214 13.65 -15.71 2.01
N THR A 215 14.77 -16.26 2.49
CA THR A 215 14.85 -16.90 3.81
C THR A 215 14.61 -15.90 4.93
N LEU A 216 15.24 -14.72 4.89
CA LEU A 216 15.01 -13.66 5.88
C LEU A 216 13.56 -13.19 5.87
N GLY A 217 12.97 -13.01 4.69
CA GLY A 217 11.56 -12.68 4.55
C GLY A 217 10.65 -13.75 5.15
N ALA A 218 10.93 -15.02 4.89
CA ALA A 218 10.19 -16.15 5.47
C ALA A 218 10.28 -16.19 7.00
N ILE A 219 11.49 -16.04 7.56
CA ILE A 219 11.71 -16.01 9.02
C ILE A 219 10.90 -14.87 9.66
N TRP A 220 10.94 -13.67 9.07
CA TRP A 220 10.18 -12.51 9.55
C TRP A 220 8.68 -12.79 9.57
N LEU A 221 8.15 -13.29 8.44
CA LEU A 221 6.72 -13.59 8.29
C LEU A 221 6.27 -14.67 9.27
N VAL A 222 7.00 -15.78 9.39
CA VAL A 222 6.67 -16.89 10.29
C VAL A 222 6.72 -16.42 11.74
N GLY A 223 7.76 -15.68 12.13
CA GLY A 223 7.90 -15.13 13.48
C GLY A 223 6.73 -14.23 13.85
N LEU A 224 6.43 -13.22 13.03
CA LEU A 224 5.33 -12.31 13.30
C LEU A 224 3.95 -12.95 13.20
N ALA A 225 3.74 -13.89 12.27
CA ALA A 225 2.50 -14.64 12.18
C ALA A 225 2.28 -15.51 13.42
N PHE A 226 3.35 -16.14 13.94
CA PHE A 226 3.30 -16.90 15.18
C PHE A 226 2.94 -16.00 16.37
N LEU A 227 3.61 -14.85 16.53
CA LEU A 227 3.30 -13.89 17.60
C LEU A 227 1.85 -13.37 17.49
N GLN A 228 1.40 -13.05 16.27
CA GLN A 228 0.02 -12.63 15.98
C GLN A 228 -1.01 -13.70 16.31
N ALA A 229 -0.78 -14.94 15.94
CA ALA A 229 -1.65 -16.06 16.30
C ALA A 229 -1.68 -16.28 17.82
N ARG A 230 -0.51 -16.21 18.48
CA ARG A 230 -0.35 -16.55 19.90
C ARG A 230 -0.88 -15.49 20.85
N TRP A 231 -0.68 -14.20 20.55
CA TRP A 231 -1.02 -13.10 21.45
C TRP A 231 -2.27 -12.33 21.03
N TRP A 232 -2.53 -12.23 19.72
CA TRP A 232 -3.64 -11.42 19.20
C TRP A 232 -4.74 -12.23 18.51
N LYS A 233 -4.57 -13.55 18.36
CA LYS A 233 -5.51 -14.47 17.71
C LYS A 233 -5.95 -13.95 16.32
N TYR A 234 -5.00 -13.36 15.60
CA TYR A 234 -5.20 -12.75 14.29
C TYR A 234 -4.17 -13.31 13.33
N LEU A 235 -4.58 -13.59 12.10
CA LEU A 235 -3.66 -13.89 10.99
C LEU A 235 -4.12 -13.09 9.78
N PRO A 236 -3.23 -12.29 9.17
CA PRO A 236 -3.56 -11.55 7.96
C PRO A 236 -3.76 -12.52 6.79
N GLN A 237 -4.74 -12.22 5.95
CA GLN A 237 -5.02 -13.03 4.76
C GLN A 237 -3.90 -12.84 3.72
N THR A 238 -3.66 -13.87 2.88
CA THR A 238 -2.59 -13.87 1.86
C THR A 238 -2.57 -12.61 1.00
N TRP A 239 -3.72 -12.21 0.46
CA TRP A 239 -3.80 -11.02 -0.40
C TRP A 239 -3.56 -9.73 0.36
N SER A 240 -3.98 -9.63 1.63
CA SER A 240 -3.65 -8.48 2.47
C SER A 240 -2.14 -8.36 2.68
N LEU A 241 -1.47 -9.48 2.98
CA LEU A 241 -0.01 -9.50 3.14
C LEU A 241 0.69 -9.07 1.86
N TYR A 242 0.31 -9.67 0.73
CA TYR A 242 0.90 -9.39 -0.58
C TYR A 242 0.73 -7.92 -0.99
N LEU A 243 -0.50 -7.39 -0.92
CA LEU A 243 -0.79 -5.99 -1.23
C LEU A 243 -0.08 -5.03 -0.26
N GLY A 244 -0.01 -5.37 1.03
CA GLY A 244 0.78 -4.59 1.99
C GLY A 244 2.27 -4.55 1.63
N GLY A 245 2.82 -5.67 1.14
CA GLY A 245 4.21 -5.73 0.67
C GLY A 245 4.45 -4.90 -0.59
N LEU A 246 3.47 -4.86 -1.51
CA LEU A 246 3.50 -3.97 -2.67
C LEU A 246 3.45 -2.49 -2.25
N CYS A 247 2.58 -2.13 -1.30
CA CYS A 247 2.53 -0.77 -0.76
C CYS A 247 3.86 -0.34 -0.13
N TRP A 248 4.52 -1.23 0.63
CA TRP A 248 5.85 -0.95 1.16
C TRP A 248 6.88 -0.75 0.04
N SER A 249 6.98 -1.73 -0.85
CA SER A 249 8.08 -1.82 -1.82
C SER A 249 7.98 -0.78 -2.93
N TYR A 250 6.76 -0.48 -3.38
CA TYR A 250 6.53 0.32 -4.59
C TYR A 250 5.85 1.66 -4.34
N LEU A 251 5.38 1.96 -3.13
CA LEU A 251 4.84 3.28 -2.79
C LEU A 251 5.63 3.95 -1.67
N LEU A 252 5.73 3.30 -0.49
CA LEU A 252 6.36 3.89 0.68
C LEU A 252 7.87 4.01 0.54
N LEU A 253 8.57 3.01 0.02
CA LEU A 253 10.02 3.10 -0.16
C LEU A 253 10.43 4.11 -1.25
N PRO A 254 9.77 4.20 -2.42
CA PRO A 254 10.03 5.30 -3.36
C PRO A 254 9.79 6.69 -2.75
N LEU A 255 8.70 6.86 -1.98
CA LEU A 255 8.45 8.11 -1.25
C LEU A 255 9.54 8.37 -0.21
N ALA A 256 9.88 7.38 0.62
CA ALA A 256 10.90 7.52 1.65
C ALA A 256 12.27 7.82 1.05
N HIS A 257 12.58 7.23 -0.10
CA HIS A 257 13.78 7.56 -0.85
C HIS A 257 13.76 9.05 -1.24
N TYR A 258 12.67 9.52 -1.85
CA TYR A 258 12.54 10.93 -2.23
C TYR A 258 12.67 11.89 -1.02
N LEU A 259 12.02 11.58 0.10
CA LEU A 259 11.96 12.46 1.28
C LEU A 259 13.17 12.37 2.21
N PHE A 260 13.87 11.24 2.26
CA PHE A 260 14.87 10.99 3.31
C PHE A 260 16.20 10.44 2.80
N LEU A 261 16.23 9.79 1.62
CA LEU A 261 17.45 9.17 1.08
C LEU A 261 18.03 9.94 -0.11
N THR A 262 17.58 11.18 -0.29
CA THR A 262 18.22 12.15 -1.19
C THR A 262 18.78 13.30 -0.36
N PRO A 263 19.91 13.91 -0.80
CA PRO A 263 20.45 15.09 -0.13
C PRO A 263 19.38 16.19 0.02
N PRO A 264 19.27 16.85 1.19
CA PRO A 264 18.28 17.91 1.41
C PRO A 264 18.36 19.05 0.37
N GLU A 265 19.57 19.34 -0.11
CA GLU A 265 19.85 20.40 -1.07
C GLU A 265 19.44 20.02 -2.50
N PHE A 266 19.36 18.71 -2.81
CA PHE A 266 19.10 18.18 -4.14
C PHE A 266 18.15 16.97 -4.09
N ARG A 267 16.85 17.25 -3.96
CA ARG A 267 15.82 16.21 -4.01
C ARG A 267 15.67 15.66 -5.42
N TYR A 268 15.69 14.34 -5.58
CA TYR A 268 15.51 13.70 -6.89
C TYR A 268 14.64 12.45 -6.84
N ILE A 269 13.98 12.15 -7.95
CA ILE A 269 13.18 10.93 -8.12
C ILE A 269 14.10 9.78 -8.48
N SER A 270 14.08 8.69 -7.72
CA SER A 270 14.92 7.51 -7.95
C SER A 270 14.68 6.86 -9.32
N VAL A 271 15.71 6.24 -9.89
CA VAL A 271 15.56 5.30 -11.01
C VAL A 271 14.70 4.11 -10.59
N ALA A 272 13.96 3.56 -11.55
CA ALA A 272 13.14 2.37 -11.33
C ALA A 272 13.99 1.15 -10.97
N GLU A 273 15.23 1.07 -11.45
CA GLU A 273 16.16 -0.02 -11.12
C GLU A 273 16.53 -0.11 -9.62
N ASN A 274 16.12 0.85 -8.78
CA ASN A 274 16.22 0.69 -7.33
C ASN A 274 15.07 -0.13 -6.73
N PHE A 275 13.98 -0.36 -7.47
CA PHE A 275 12.78 -1.04 -6.99
C PHE A 275 12.29 -2.18 -7.91
N PHE A 276 12.48 -2.06 -9.22
CA PHE A 276 11.98 -2.98 -10.25
C PHE A 276 13.12 -3.70 -10.97
N ALA A 277 12.94 -4.97 -11.27
CA ALA A 277 13.90 -5.70 -12.10
C ALA A 277 13.98 -5.10 -13.52
N ARG A 278 15.15 -5.20 -14.14
CA ARG A 278 15.39 -4.79 -15.53
C ARG A 278 14.67 -5.70 -16.52
N THR A 279 14.50 -6.98 -16.16
CA THR A 279 13.84 -7.96 -17.01
C THR A 279 12.46 -8.35 -16.46
N PHE A 280 11.53 -8.59 -17.38
CA PHE A 280 10.18 -9.05 -17.04
C PHE A 280 10.21 -10.34 -16.19
N TRP A 281 11.06 -11.30 -16.56
CA TRP A 281 11.13 -12.59 -15.86
C TRP A 281 11.66 -12.49 -14.44
N ALA A 282 12.69 -11.66 -14.18
CA ALA A 282 13.17 -11.44 -12.82
C ALA A 282 12.14 -10.69 -11.96
N GLN A 283 11.35 -9.79 -12.55
CA GLN A 283 10.25 -9.12 -11.86
C GLN A 283 9.15 -10.12 -11.50
N MET A 284 8.76 -10.99 -12.44
CA MET A 284 7.76 -12.04 -12.19
C MET A 284 8.23 -13.03 -11.13
N LEU A 285 9.51 -13.42 -11.16
CA LEU A 285 10.09 -14.26 -10.12
C LEU A 285 9.97 -13.60 -8.73
N SER A 286 10.32 -12.32 -8.62
CA SER A 286 10.22 -11.57 -7.36
C SER A 286 8.77 -11.53 -6.84
N PHE A 287 7.80 -11.31 -7.73
CA PHE A 287 6.36 -11.33 -7.41
C PHE A 287 5.87 -12.72 -6.98
N LEU A 288 6.23 -13.76 -7.72
CA LEU A 288 5.84 -15.13 -7.40
C LEU A 288 6.44 -15.59 -6.08
N THR A 289 7.71 -15.30 -5.80
CA THR A 289 8.35 -15.61 -4.52
C THR A 289 7.61 -14.93 -3.37
N ALA A 290 7.32 -13.64 -3.47
CA ALA A 290 6.57 -12.92 -2.44
C ALA A 290 5.15 -13.49 -2.24
N LEU A 291 4.46 -13.86 -3.33
CA LEU A 291 3.13 -14.46 -3.26
C LEU A 291 3.15 -15.83 -2.58
N VAL A 292 4.11 -16.68 -2.93
CA VAL A 292 4.29 -18.00 -2.30
C VAL A 292 4.55 -17.84 -0.80
N LEU A 293 5.43 -16.93 -0.40
CA LEU A 293 5.68 -16.67 1.03
C LEU A 293 4.42 -16.18 1.75
N ALA A 294 3.67 -15.25 1.16
CA ALA A 294 2.39 -14.79 1.72
C ALA A 294 1.34 -15.92 1.83
N ALA A 295 1.35 -16.88 0.90
CA ALA A 295 0.43 -18.01 0.89
C ALA A 295 0.79 -19.06 1.95
N VAL A 296 2.08 -19.36 2.15
CA VAL A 296 2.56 -20.34 3.13
C VAL A 296 2.11 -19.99 4.55
N ILE A 297 2.15 -18.71 4.92
CA ILE A 297 1.71 -18.24 6.25
C ILE A 297 0.22 -18.53 6.50
N ASN A 298 -0.60 -18.48 5.44
CA ASN A 298 -2.04 -18.66 5.54
C ASN A 298 -2.48 -20.13 5.35
N HIS A 299 -1.59 -20.99 4.84
CA HIS A 299 -1.90 -22.39 4.57
C HIS A 299 -1.86 -23.22 5.87
N ARG A 300 -3.02 -23.83 6.22
CA ARG A 300 -3.32 -24.97 7.13
C ARG A 300 -2.51 -25.26 8.42
N TYR A 301 -1.27 -24.80 8.59
CA TYR A 301 -0.41 -25.10 9.74
C TYR A 301 -0.76 -24.32 11.00
N PHE A 302 -1.33 -23.10 10.88
CA PHE A 302 -1.82 -22.35 12.04
C PHE A 302 -3.26 -22.70 12.44
N HIS A 303 -4.03 -23.32 11.53
CA HIS A 303 -5.44 -23.64 11.77
C HIS A 303 -5.67 -24.58 12.97
N PRO A 304 -4.81 -25.59 13.24
CA PRO A 304 -4.90 -26.44 14.43
C PRO A 304 -4.57 -25.70 15.74
N ILE A 305 -3.62 -24.77 15.71
CA ILE A 305 -3.25 -23.96 16.89
C ILE A 305 -4.42 -23.05 17.29
N ILE A 306 -5.03 -22.40 16.30
CA ILE A 306 -6.23 -21.56 16.51
C ILE A 306 -7.42 -22.42 16.96
N LYS A 307 -7.62 -23.59 16.33
CA LYS A 307 -8.71 -24.50 16.70
C LYS A 307 -8.57 -25.00 18.14
N LYS A 308 -7.38 -25.44 18.57
CA LYS A 308 -7.12 -25.80 19.98
C LYS A 308 -7.28 -24.63 20.96
N ALA A 309 -6.88 -23.41 20.57
CA ALA A 309 -7.06 -22.22 21.40
C ALA A 309 -8.55 -21.80 21.54
N HIS A 310 -9.40 -22.21 20.60
CA HIS A 310 -10.85 -22.01 20.66
C HIS A 310 -11.59 -23.17 21.35
N GLU A 311 -11.05 -24.39 21.27
CA GLU A 311 -11.64 -25.60 21.88
C GLU A 311 -11.35 -25.75 23.38
N ASN A 312 -10.51 -24.89 23.98
CA ASN A 312 -10.38 -24.71 25.43
C ASN A 312 -10.88 -23.32 25.89
N PRO A 313 -12.20 -23.06 25.97
CA PRO A 313 -12.75 -21.82 26.53
C PRO A 313 -12.82 -21.82 28.07
N THR A 314 -12.50 -22.92 28.74
CA THR A 314 -12.52 -23.04 30.20
C THR A 314 -11.29 -22.36 30.79
N ASP A 315 -11.38 -21.05 31.12
CA ASP A 315 -11.14 -20.58 32.50
C ASP A 315 -10.92 -19.07 32.72
N SER A 316 -10.65 -18.23 31.70
CA SER A 316 -10.20 -16.85 32.03
C SER A 316 -10.98 -15.68 31.44
N HIS A 317 -11.84 -15.86 30.42
CA HIS A 317 -12.50 -14.71 29.79
C HIS A 317 -13.89 -14.33 30.32
N ASN A 318 -14.51 -15.15 31.17
CA ASN A 318 -15.72 -14.73 31.90
C ASN A 318 -15.43 -13.87 33.14
N GLN A 319 -14.16 -13.62 33.51
CA GLN A 319 -13.85 -12.72 34.63
C GLN A 319 -13.70 -11.23 34.25
N LEU A 320 -13.43 -10.90 32.98
CA LEU A 320 -13.19 -9.50 32.56
C LEU A 320 -14.44 -8.76 32.05
N TYR A 321 -15.57 -9.46 31.86
CA TYR A 321 -16.84 -8.84 31.46
C TYR A 321 -17.99 -9.03 32.47
N ASN A 322 -17.73 -9.65 33.63
CA ASN A 322 -18.61 -9.56 34.79
C ASN A 322 -18.36 -8.23 35.52
N LEU A 323 -18.64 -7.11 34.85
CA LEU A 323 -18.98 -5.89 35.58
C LEU A 323 -20.33 -6.15 36.27
N PRO A 324 -20.47 -5.83 37.57
CA PRO A 324 -21.71 -6.04 38.29
C PRO A 324 -22.82 -5.30 37.54
N LYS A 325 -23.84 -6.04 37.11
CA LYS A 325 -25.11 -5.46 36.71
C LYS A 325 -25.66 -4.76 37.95
N HIS A 326 -25.40 -3.46 38.07
CA HIS A 326 -26.15 -2.63 39.00
C HIS A 326 -27.62 -2.78 38.61
N HIS A 327 -28.35 -3.51 39.46
CA HIS A 327 -29.79 -3.51 39.50
C HIS A 327 -30.26 -2.06 39.67
N LEU A 328 -30.58 -1.39 38.57
CA LEU A 328 -31.50 -0.26 38.58
C LEU A 328 -32.90 -0.86 38.72
N SER A 329 -33.27 -1.18 39.95
CA SER A 329 -34.67 -1.31 40.34
C SER A 329 -35.33 0.05 40.14
N ARG A 330 -36.06 0.20 39.04
CA ARG A 330 -37.13 1.20 38.97
C ARG A 330 -38.19 0.78 39.98
N SER A 331 -38.28 1.55 41.05
CA SER A 331 -39.38 1.52 42.02
C SER A 331 -40.15 2.84 41.90
N GLY A 332 -41.48 2.74 41.97
CA GLY A 332 -42.46 3.84 42.04
C GLY A 332 -42.89 4.35 40.65
N ASP A 333 -44.14 4.24 40.19
CA ASP A 333 -45.45 4.19 40.85
C ASP A 333 -45.62 5.26 41.94
N GLY A 334 -46.22 6.37 41.50
CA GLY A 334 -46.63 7.55 42.25
C GLY A 334 -47.29 8.52 41.29
#